data_AF-A0AAQ4D0M7-F1
#
_entry.id   AF-A0AAQ4D0M7-F1
#
_cell.length_a   1.000
_cell.length_b   1.000
_cell.length_c   1.000
_cell.angle_alpha   90.00
_cell.angle_beta   90.00
_cell.angle_gamma   90.00
#
_symmetry.space_group_name_H-M   'P 1'
#
loop_
_entity.id
_entity.type
_entity.pdbx_description
1 polymer ?
#
loop_
_entity_poly.entity_id
_entity_poly.type
_entity_poly.pdbx_seq_one_letter_code
_entity_poly.pdbx_strand_id
1 'polypeptide(L)'
;MEKLRVGELRAGETPRWRNSLLRNSVLKKLHVGEIPRCNNSALEKLCFGETTRWRNSALKKLRVGETQRWRNSALKKLRAGDTPLWTNSAQEKLRVEETPRWRYSALGKLCAGETPRWRNFVLKKLYVGEILRWRNSALEKLRIGETTRWRNSALEKLRVGETPRWINSALEKVGVGETLRWRNSAL
;
A
#
# COMPACT_ATOMS: atom_id res chain seq x y z
N MET A 1 -21.05 22.74 10.67
CA MET A 1 -19.97 21.93 10.07
C MET A 1 -18.73 22.81 9.99
N GLU A 2 -17.73 22.54 10.82
CA GLU A 2 -16.53 23.37 10.93
C GLU A 2 -15.52 22.97 9.86
N LYS A 3 -15.23 23.86 8.91
CA LYS A 3 -14.18 23.66 7.90
C LYS A 3 -12.87 24.13 8.50
N LEU A 4 -12.00 23.20 8.92
CA LEU A 4 -10.64 23.55 9.32
C LEU A 4 -9.85 24.01 8.08
N ARG A 5 -9.42 25.27 8.07
CA ARG A 5 -8.49 25.81 7.08
C ARG A 5 -7.10 25.96 7.70
N VAL A 6 -6.11 25.44 6.96
CA VAL A 6 -4.65 25.68 7.02
C VAL A 6 -4.14 26.20 8.38
N GLY A 7 -3.86 25.27 9.30
CA GLY A 7 -3.11 25.50 10.53
C GLY A 7 -2.16 24.32 10.83
N GLU A 8 -1.16 24.54 11.68
CA GLU A 8 -0.40 23.47 12.32
C GLU A 8 -1.09 23.13 13.65
N LEU A 9 -1.58 21.90 13.83
CA LEU A 9 -2.13 21.44 15.10
C LEU A 9 -1.14 20.46 15.75
N ARG A 10 -0.76 20.71 17.01
CA ARG A 10 0.17 19.88 17.79
C ARG A 10 -0.56 19.23 18.96
N ALA A 11 -0.13 18.01 19.29
CA ALA A 11 -0.67 17.24 20.41
C ALA A 11 -0.60 18.06 21.70
N GLY A 12 -1.77 18.31 22.32
CA GLY A 12 -1.96 19.22 23.45
C GLY A 12 -3.14 20.18 23.22
N GLU A 13 -3.35 20.59 21.98
CA GLU A 13 -4.57 21.28 21.54
C GLU A 13 -5.58 20.23 21.08
N THR A 14 -6.22 19.52 22.01
CA THR A 14 -7.35 18.67 21.66
C THR A 14 -8.63 19.52 21.67
N PRO A 15 -9.16 19.99 20.51
CA PRO A 15 -10.59 20.18 20.43
C PRO A 15 -11.24 18.90 20.94
N ARG A 16 -12.26 19.02 21.79
CA ARG A 16 -13.12 17.90 22.13
C ARG A 16 -13.77 17.41 20.85
N TRP A 17 -13.07 16.57 20.09
CA TRP A 17 -13.56 15.90 18.89
C TRP A 17 -14.51 14.80 19.35
N ARG A 18 -15.68 15.21 19.85
CA ARG A 18 -16.70 14.31 20.41
C ARG A 18 -17.29 13.35 19.36
N ASN A 19 -16.81 13.41 18.11
CA ASN A 19 -17.06 12.50 16.98
C ASN A 19 -16.02 12.78 15.85
N SER A 20 -14.79 12.28 16.00
CA SER A 20 -13.56 12.63 15.25
C SER A 20 -13.54 12.25 13.74
N LEU A 21 -14.31 12.98 12.93
CA LEU A 21 -14.29 12.92 11.47
C LEU A 21 -13.43 14.05 10.89
N LEU A 22 -12.25 13.77 10.33
CA LEU A 22 -11.58 14.75 9.46
C LEU A 22 -12.31 14.77 8.12
N ARG A 23 -13.10 15.82 7.88
CA ARG A 23 -13.94 15.95 6.67
C ARG A 23 -13.66 17.27 5.98
N ASN A 24 -13.38 17.22 4.67
CA ASN A 24 -13.18 18.40 3.83
C ASN A 24 -12.09 19.34 4.40
N SER A 25 -10.96 18.76 4.84
CA SER A 25 -9.91 19.49 5.56
C SER A 25 -8.64 19.61 4.72
N VAL A 26 -7.99 20.77 4.80
CA VAL A 26 -6.66 21.00 4.24
C VAL A 26 -5.73 21.44 5.35
N LEU A 27 -4.79 20.58 5.76
CA LEU A 27 -3.85 20.88 6.84
C LEU A 27 -2.41 20.65 6.40
N LYS A 28 -1.50 21.45 6.95
CA LYS A 28 -0.07 21.30 6.68
C LYS A 28 0.52 20.18 7.52
N LYS A 29 0.26 20.19 8.83
CA LYS A 29 0.77 19.19 9.78
C LYS A 29 -0.30 18.82 10.79
N LEU A 30 -0.39 17.55 11.11
CA LEU A 30 -1.27 17.03 12.15
C LEU A 30 -0.60 15.85 12.87
N HIS A 31 -0.67 15.86 14.21
CA HIS A 31 -0.23 14.77 15.08
C HIS A 31 -1.35 14.48 16.08
N VAL A 32 -1.91 13.27 16.05
CA VAL A 32 -3.03 12.85 16.92
C VAL A 32 -2.90 11.38 17.24
N GLY A 33 -3.39 10.94 18.40
CA GLY A 33 -3.37 9.52 18.77
C GLY A 33 -4.24 8.67 17.85
N GLU A 34 -5.51 9.03 17.73
CA GLU A 34 -6.50 8.26 16.99
C GLU A 34 -7.37 9.14 16.10
N ILE A 35 -7.69 8.64 14.90
CA ILE A 35 -8.69 9.25 14.04
C ILE A 35 -9.61 8.15 13.52
N PRO A 36 -10.89 8.07 13.89
CA PRO A 36 -11.76 7.00 13.42
C PRO A 36 -12.00 7.10 11.90
N ARG A 37 -12.15 8.31 11.34
CA ARG A 37 -12.46 8.46 9.91
C ARG A 37 -11.92 9.75 9.29
N CYS A 38 -11.30 9.60 8.11
CA CYS A 38 -10.84 10.69 7.26
C CYS A 38 -11.54 10.64 5.90
N ASN A 39 -12.17 11.74 5.51
CA ASN A 39 -12.92 11.89 4.27
C ASN A 39 -12.55 13.19 3.56
N ASN A 40 -12.22 13.12 2.28
CA ASN A 40 -11.99 14.29 1.43
C ASN A 40 -10.96 15.26 2.05
N SER A 41 -9.77 14.75 2.36
CA SER A 41 -8.75 15.52 3.09
C SER A 41 -7.45 15.60 2.31
N ALA A 42 -6.82 16.78 2.30
CA ALA A 42 -5.52 17.02 1.70
C ALA A 42 -4.51 17.42 2.79
N LEU A 43 -3.46 16.63 2.96
CA LEU A 43 -2.54 16.78 4.10
C LEU A 43 -1.08 16.72 3.65
N GLU A 44 -0.23 17.62 4.16
CA GLU A 44 1.19 17.58 3.82
C GLU A 44 1.95 16.52 4.63
N LYS A 45 1.81 16.58 5.97
CA LYS A 45 2.43 15.63 6.89
C LYS A 45 1.44 15.22 7.96
N LEU A 46 1.33 13.91 8.16
CA LEU A 46 0.47 13.35 9.19
C LEU A 46 1.20 12.23 9.93
N CYS A 47 1.04 12.20 11.25
CA CYS A 47 1.45 11.10 12.11
C CYS A 47 0.30 10.75 13.06
N PHE A 48 -0.10 9.49 13.14
CA PHE A 48 -1.06 9.01 14.13
C PHE A 48 -0.80 7.55 14.53
N GLY A 49 -1.39 7.11 15.64
CA GLY A 49 -1.35 5.72 16.09
C GLY A 49 -2.27 4.86 15.23
N GLU A 50 -3.58 5.11 15.33
CA GLU A 50 -4.59 4.26 14.70
C GLU A 50 -5.63 5.04 13.87
N THR A 51 -6.15 4.41 12.81
CA THR A 51 -7.32 4.88 12.08
C THR A 51 -8.18 3.76 11.52
N THR A 52 -9.50 3.93 11.59
CA THR A 52 -10.43 2.96 11.01
C THR A 52 -10.60 3.12 9.49
N ARG A 53 -10.79 4.35 8.95
CA ARG A 53 -11.08 4.52 7.51
C ARG A 53 -10.53 5.81 6.91
N TRP A 54 -9.90 5.66 5.75
CA TRP A 54 -9.50 6.74 4.86
C TRP A 54 -10.24 6.68 3.53
N ARG A 55 -10.83 7.80 3.10
CA ARG A 55 -11.55 7.91 1.83
C ARG A 55 -11.27 9.24 1.14
N ASN A 56 -10.99 9.18 -0.17
CA ASN A 56 -10.82 10.36 -1.02
C ASN A 56 -9.76 11.32 -0.45
N SER A 57 -8.58 10.80 -0.12
CA SER A 57 -7.55 11.59 0.57
C SER A 57 -6.26 11.65 -0.22
N ALA A 58 -5.61 12.82 -0.17
CA ALA A 58 -4.33 13.08 -0.83
C ALA A 58 -3.29 13.51 0.23
N LEU A 59 -2.19 12.77 0.33
CA LEU A 59 -1.16 13.01 1.34
C LEU A 59 0.26 13.02 0.74
N LYS A 60 1.11 13.95 1.17
CA LYS A 60 2.54 13.90 0.80
C LYS A 60 3.33 12.93 1.68
N LYS A 61 3.18 12.99 3.00
CA LYS A 61 3.90 12.13 3.95
C LYS A 61 2.97 11.64 5.06
N LEU A 62 2.97 10.33 5.28
CA LEU A 62 2.22 9.69 6.34
C LEU A 62 3.10 8.70 7.13
N ARG A 63 3.00 8.77 8.46
CA ARG A 63 3.43 7.72 9.39
C ARG A 63 2.22 7.27 10.20
N VAL A 64 2.00 5.96 10.26
CA VAL A 64 0.88 5.38 10.99
C VAL A 64 1.32 4.07 11.65
N GLY A 65 0.79 3.77 12.84
CA GLY A 65 0.87 2.42 13.40
C GLY A 65 -0.02 1.49 12.57
N GLU A 66 -1.33 1.64 12.73
CA GLU A 66 -2.32 0.79 12.06
C GLU A 66 -3.38 1.58 11.28
N THR A 67 -3.78 1.07 10.11
CA THR A 67 -4.97 1.57 9.43
C THR A 67 -5.80 0.48 8.79
N GLN A 68 -7.07 0.37 9.20
CA GLN A 68 -7.97 -0.69 8.76
C GLN A 68 -8.35 -0.64 7.26
N ARG A 69 -8.67 0.55 6.69
CA ARG A 69 -9.12 0.65 5.29
C ARG A 69 -8.73 1.95 4.60
N TRP A 70 -8.21 1.84 3.37
CA TRP A 70 -7.95 2.94 2.44
C TRP A 70 -8.77 2.79 1.17
N ARG A 71 -9.46 3.87 0.78
CA ARG A 71 -10.24 3.93 -0.46
C ARG A 71 -9.95 5.23 -1.22
N ASN A 72 -9.74 5.15 -2.53
CA ASN A 72 -9.57 6.33 -3.39
C ASN A 72 -8.51 7.28 -2.80
N SER A 73 -7.29 6.79 -2.59
CA SER A 73 -6.27 7.53 -1.83
C SER A 73 -4.98 7.66 -2.62
N ALA A 74 -4.39 8.85 -2.56
CA ALA A 74 -3.13 9.18 -3.24
C ALA A 74 -2.06 9.57 -2.20
N LEU A 75 -0.91 8.89 -2.20
CA LEU A 75 0.14 9.09 -1.21
C LEU A 75 1.54 9.15 -1.84
N LYS A 76 2.32 10.20 -1.59
CA LYS A 76 3.73 10.18 -2.04
C LYS A 76 4.60 9.27 -1.18
N LYS A 77 4.50 9.36 0.15
CA LYS A 77 5.32 8.57 1.07
C LYS A 77 4.49 8.05 2.25
N LEU A 78 4.51 6.73 2.47
CA LEU A 78 3.92 6.07 3.64
C LEU A 78 4.98 5.26 4.39
N ARG A 79 4.87 5.29 5.72
CA ARG A 79 5.33 4.20 6.59
C ARG A 79 4.15 3.77 7.45
N ALA A 80 3.79 2.50 7.38
CA ALA A 80 2.76 1.90 8.20
C ALA A 80 3.33 0.65 8.88
N GLY A 81 2.86 0.31 10.08
CA GLY A 81 2.97 -1.05 10.59
C GLY A 81 2.04 -1.92 9.75
N ASP A 82 0.73 -1.79 10.00
CA ASP A 82 -0.26 -2.69 9.39
C ASP A 82 -1.35 -1.97 8.61
N THR A 83 -1.69 -2.52 7.42
CA THR A 83 -2.82 -2.03 6.63
C THR A 83 -3.66 -3.14 6.00
N PRO A 84 -4.89 -3.41 6.50
CA PRO A 84 -5.70 -4.52 6.05
C PRO A 84 -6.22 -4.45 4.61
N LEU A 85 -6.53 -3.25 4.12
CA LEU A 85 -7.18 -3.11 2.83
C LEU A 85 -6.84 -1.79 2.12
N TRP A 86 -6.33 -1.91 0.89
CA TRP A 86 -6.21 -0.82 -0.07
C TRP A 86 -7.13 -1.05 -1.27
N THR A 87 -7.86 -0.02 -1.67
CA THR A 87 -8.73 -0.06 -2.85
C THR A 87 -8.64 1.26 -3.60
N ASN A 88 -8.40 1.22 -4.91
CA ASN A 88 -8.26 2.40 -5.77
C ASN A 88 -7.23 3.37 -5.19
N SER A 89 -5.97 2.93 -5.15
CA SER A 89 -4.91 3.70 -4.49
C SER A 89 -3.69 3.90 -5.38
N ALA A 90 -3.09 5.07 -5.29
CA ALA A 90 -1.94 5.45 -6.08
C ALA A 90 -0.84 5.99 -5.18
N GLN A 91 0.32 5.36 -5.17
CA GLN A 91 1.40 5.76 -4.27
C GLN A 91 2.79 5.74 -4.92
N GLU A 92 3.70 6.59 -4.46
CA GLU A 92 5.05 6.64 -5.02
C GLU A 92 6.01 5.73 -4.23
N LYS A 93 6.03 5.85 -2.90
CA LYS A 93 6.93 5.10 -2.02
C LYS A 93 6.19 4.61 -0.76
N LEU A 94 6.14 3.30 -0.59
CA LEU A 94 5.49 2.65 0.54
C LEU A 94 6.46 1.74 1.28
N ARG A 95 6.38 1.79 2.61
CA ARG A 95 6.93 0.78 3.51
C ARG A 95 5.83 0.34 4.45
N VAL A 96 5.55 -0.95 4.47
CA VAL A 96 4.55 -1.55 5.35
C VAL A 96 5.12 -2.84 5.93
N GLU A 97 4.78 -3.17 7.16
CA GLU A 97 5.18 -4.46 7.75
C GLU A 97 4.25 -5.55 7.21
N GLU A 98 2.93 -5.39 7.39
CA GLU A 98 1.94 -6.35 6.89
C GLU A 98 0.81 -5.72 6.06
N THR A 99 0.43 -6.39 4.95
CA THR A 99 -0.75 -5.98 4.16
C THR A 99 -1.61 -7.14 3.66
N PRO A 100 -2.78 -7.44 4.25
CA PRO A 100 -3.57 -8.58 3.82
C PRO A 100 -4.18 -8.47 2.42
N ARG A 101 -4.59 -7.28 1.93
CA ARG A 101 -5.29 -7.14 0.63
C ARG A 101 -5.07 -5.81 -0.12
N TRP A 102 -4.70 -5.93 -1.39
CA TRP A 102 -4.61 -4.81 -2.35
C TRP A 102 -5.50 -5.02 -3.58
N ARG A 103 -6.27 -3.99 -3.97
CA ARG A 103 -7.12 -4.00 -5.17
C ARG A 103 -7.00 -2.69 -5.93
N TYR A 104 -6.86 -2.78 -7.26
CA TYR A 104 -6.89 -1.61 -8.17
C TYR A 104 -5.90 -0.54 -7.73
N SER A 105 -4.60 -0.85 -7.77
CA SER A 105 -3.59 0.05 -7.23
C SER A 105 -2.42 0.26 -8.19
N ALA A 106 -1.85 1.46 -8.16
CA ALA A 106 -0.68 1.84 -8.94
C ALA A 106 0.42 2.32 -8.01
N LEU A 107 1.61 1.72 -8.08
CA LEU A 107 2.64 1.97 -7.08
C LEU A 107 4.04 2.09 -7.70
N GLY A 108 4.81 3.08 -7.25
CA GLY A 108 6.19 3.26 -7.70
C GLY A 108 7.14 2.25 -7.05
N LYS A 109 7.27 2.30 -5.73
CA LYS A 109 8.14 1.41 -4.95
C LYS A 109 7.44 0.93 -3.69
N LEU A 110 7.47 -0.38 -3.47
CA LEU A 110 7.04 -1.03 -2.24
C LEU A 110 8.18 -1.78 -1.58
N CYS A 111 8.28 -1.64 -0.26
CA CYS A 111 8.93 -2.60 0.61
C CYS A 111 7.87 -3.11 1.60
N ALA A 112 7.61 -4.42 1.61
CA ALA A 112 6.66 -5.05 2.52
C ALA A 112 7.32 -6.23 3.24
N GLY A 113 6.88 -6.57 4.46
CA GLY A 113 7.23 -7.86 5.08
C GLY A 113 6.44 -8.96 4.40
N GLU A 114 5.12 -8.94 4.61
CA GLU A 114 4.20 -9.97 4.11
C GLU A 114 3.02 -9.38 3.33
N THR A 115 2.67 -10.01 2.20
CA THR A 115 1.46 -9.64 1.46
C THR A 115 0.65 -10.86 0.94
N PRO A 116 -0.49 -11.19 1.57
CA PRO A 116 -1.32 -12.33 1.21
C PRO A 116 -2.02 -12.25 -0.15
N ARG A 117 -2.54 -11.07 -0.57
CA ARG A 117 -3.39 -10.99 -1.79
C ARG A 117 -3.31 -9.66 -2.54
N TRP A 118 -2.95 -9.74 -3.82
CA TRP A 118 -2.91 -8.62 -4.76
C TRP A 118 -3.74 -8.91 -6.00
N ARG A 119 -4.55 -7.93 -6.43
CA ARG A 119 -5.37 -8.02 -7.64
C ARG A 119 -5.41 -6.71 -8.41
N ASN A 120 -5.22 -6.78 -9.73
CA ASN A 120 -5.34 -5.64 -10.65
C ASN A 120 -4.45 -4.48 -10.21
N PHE A 121 -3.13 -4.62 -10.36
CA PHE A 121 -2.21 -3.56 -9.99
C PHE A 121 -1.08 -3.40 -10.99
N VAL A 122 -0.47 -2.21 -10.96
CA VAL A 122 0.74 -1.86 -11.71
C VAL A 122 1.80 -1.39 -10.73
N LEU A 123 3.00 -1.96 -10.78
CA LEU A 123 4.08 -1.64 -9.85
C LEU A 123 5.42 -1.56 -10.57
N LYS A 124 6.28 -0.58 -10.24
CA LYS A 124 7.64 -0.54 -10.81
C LYS A 124 8.62 -1.40 -10.04
N LYS A 125 8.67 -1.26 -8.70
CA LYS A 125 9.64 -1.98 -7.86
C LYS A 125 9.00 -2.58 -6.62
N LEU A 126 9.19 -3.87 -6.42
CA LEU A 126 8.74 -4.60 -5.24
C LEU A 126 9.90 -5.30 -4.54
N TYR A 127 9.95 -5.12 -3.23
CA TYR A 127 10.76 -5.90 -2.30
C TYR A 127 9.84 -6.45 -1.23
N VAL A 128 9.74 -7.76 -1.10
CA VAL A 128 8.85 -8.39 -0.13
C VAL A 128 9.45 -9.69 0.41
N GLY A 129 9.14 -10.05 1.65
CA GLY A 129 9.51 -11.35 2.21
C GLY A 129 8.70 -12.45 1.53
N GLU A 130 7.38 -12.38 1.70
CA GLU A 130 6.45 -13.42 1.24
C GLU A 130 5.22 -12.87 0.47
N ILE A 131 4.83 -13.57 -0.61
CA ILE A 131 3.57 -13.36 -1.34
C ILE A 131 2.79 -14.68 -1.51
N LEU A 132 1.57 -14.73 -0.97
CA LEU A 132 0.73 -15.93 -1.14
C LEU A 132 -0.01 -15.97 -2.49
N ARG A 133 -0.63 -14.86 -2.94
CA ARG A 133 -1.46 -14.85 -4.16
C ARG A 133 -1.40 -13.55 -4.95
N TRP A 134 -1.20 -13.71 -6.25
CA TRP A 134 -1.05 -12.62 -7.21
C TRP A 134 -1.87 -12.84 -8.48
N ARG A 135 -2.62 -11.82 -8.94
CA ARG A 135 -3.50 -11.92 -10.10
C ARG A 135 -3.66 -10.61 -10.88
N ASN A 136 -3.60 -10.72 -12.22
CA ASN A 136 -3.89 -9.64 -13.17
C ASN A 136 -2.99 -8.42 -12.95
N SER A 137 -1.73 -8.55 -13.33
CA SER A 137 -0.70 -7.65 -12.79
C SER A 137 0.43 -7.36 -13.75
N ALA A 138 0.98 -6.16 -13.66
CA ALA A 138 2.19 -5.76 -14.37
C ALA A 138 3.26 -5.24 -13.39
N LEU A 139 4.48 -5.77 -13.50
CA LEU A 139 5.60 -5.38 -12.65
C LEU A 139 6.92 -5.28 -13.45
N GLU A 140 7.70 -4.22 -13.25
CA GLU A 140 9.04 -4.13 -13.87
C GLU A 140 10.06 -4.97 -13.09
N LYS A 141 10.15 -4.80 -11.76
CA LYS A 141 11.19 -5.44 -10.93
C LYS A 141 10.63 -6.03 -9.64
N LEU A 142 10.84 -7.32 -9.45
CA LEU A 142 10.52 -8.07 -8.23
C LEU A 142 11.78 -8.63 -7.58
N ARG A 143 11.95 -8.38 -6.28
CA ARG A 143 12.81 -9.17 -5.41
C ARG A 143 11.97 -9.75 -4.27
N ILE A 144 11.95 -11.07 -4.15
CA ILE A 144 11.17 -11.77 -3.14
C ILE A 144 11.91 -12.93 -2.53
N GLY A 145 11.64 -13.25 -1.26
CA GLY A 145 12.04 -14.52 -0.65
C GLY A 145 11.25 -15.66 -1.29
N GLU A 146 9.93 -15.69 -1.03
CA GLU A 146 9.02 -16.75 -1.46
C GLU A 146 7.71 -16.21 -2.06
N THR A 147 7.25 -16.77 -3.17
CA THR A 147 5.89 -16.55 -3.71
C THR A 147 5.15 -17.86 -3.78
N THR A 148 3.82 -17.96 -3.62
CA THR A 148 3.10 -19.24 -3.83
C THR A 148 2.29 -19.31 -5.13
N ARG A 149 1.73 -18.20 -5.64
CA ARG A 149 0.83 -18.22 -6.83
C ARG A 149 0.88 -16.96 -7.68
N TRP A 150 1.28 -17.09 -8.95
CA TRP A 150 1.26 -16.04 -9.96
C TRP A 150 0.32 -16.38 -11.12
N ARG A 151 -0.64 -15.50 -11.46
CA ARG A 151 -1.65 -15.76 -12.50
C ARG A 151 -1.93 -14.53 -13.37
N ASN A 152 -2.03 -14.72 -14.69
CA ASN A 152 -2.43 -13.67 -15.65
C ASN A 152 -1.61 -12.39 -15.48
N SER A 153 -0.29 -12.48 -15.44
CA SER A 153 0.57 -11.37 -15.00
C SER A 153 1.86 -11.29 -15.81
N ALA A 154 2.38 -10.08 -15.99
CA ALA A 154 3.62 -9.80 -16.71
C ALA A 154 4.68 -9.23 -15.76
N LEU A 155 5.91 -9.72 -15.89
CA LEU A 155 7.07 -9.28 -15.10
C LEU A 155 8.31 -9.14 -15.99
N GLU A 156 9.04 -8.03 -15.93
CA GLU A 156 10.30 -7.93 -16.69
C GLU A 156 11.46 -8.64 -15.97
N LYS A 157 11.62 -8.40 -14.65
CA LYS A 157 12.78 -8.89 -13.89
C LYS A 157 12.37 -9.48 -12.55
N LEU A 158 12.69 -10.76 -12.34
CA LEU A 158 12.50 -11.48 -11.10
C LEU A 158 13.84 -11.87 -10.47
N ARG A 159 13.98 -11.58 -9.17
CA ARG A 159 14.95 -12.25 -8.29
C ARG A 159 14.18 -12.91 -7.16
N VAL A 160 14.31 -14.21 -7.04
CA VAL A 160 13.48 -15.00 -6.12
C VAL A 160 14.31 -16.11 -5.47
N GLY A 161 14.04 -16.36 -4.18
CA GLY A 161 14.48 -17.60 -3.54
C GLY A 161 13.73 -18.77 -4.15
N GLU A 162 12.41 -18.79 -3.94
CA GLU A 162 11.52 -19.86 -4.42
C GLU A 162 10.22 -19.37 -5.09
N THR A 163 9.82 -20.04 -6.18
CA THR A 163 8.55 -19.79 -6.87
C THR A 163 7.92 -21.11 -7.37
N PRO A 164 6.83 -21.60 -6.75
CA PRO A 164 6.29 -22.92 -7.00
C PRO A 164 5.28 -22.96 -8.16
N ARG A 165 4.59 -21.85 -8.53
CA ARG A 165 3.54 -21.87 -9.57
C ARG A 165 3.36 -20.56 -10.37
N TRP A 166 3.59 -20.63 -11.68
CA TRP A 166 3.27 -19.60 -12.68
C TRP A 166 2.22 -20.09 -13.69
N ILE A 167 1.17 -19.29 -13.94
CA ILE A 167 0.05 -19.64 -14.84
C ILE A 167 -0.31 -18.46 -15.74
N ASN A 168 -0.37 -18.67 -17.07
CA ASN A 168 -0.77 -17.66 -18.06
C ASN A 168 -0.02 -16.33 -17.85
N SER A 169 1.29 -16.40 -17.70
CA SER A 169 2.11 -15.26 -17.28
C SER A 169 3.39 -15.18 -18.10
N ALA A 170 3.96 -13.98 -18.20
CA ALA A 170 5.17 -13.71 -18.97
C ALA A 170 6.29 -13.20 -18.04
N LEU A 171 7.52 -13.69 -18.22
CA LEU A 171 8.70 -13.24 -17.47
C LEU A 171 9.95 -13.14 -18.34
N GLU A 172 10.44 -11.91 -18.61
CA GLU A 172 11.61 -11.76 -19.49
C GLU A 172 12.94 -12.23 -18.89
N LYS A 173 13.17 -11.95 -17.59
CA LYS A 173 14.45 -12.22 -16.92
C LYS A 173 14.26 -12.76 -15.52
N VAL A 174 14.94 -13.86 -15.24
CA VAL A 174 14.88 -14.53 -13.94
C VAL A 174 16.27 -14.79 -13.37
N GLY A 175 16.45 -14.48 -12.09
CA GLY A 175 17.54 -14.99 -11.26
C GLY A 175 16.94 -15.78 -10.10
N VAL A 176 17.29 -17.05 -10.00
CA VAL A 176 16.65 -18.03 -9.11
C VAL A 176 17.66 -18.61 -8.14
N GLY A 177 17.24 -18.85 -6.89
CA GLY A 177 17.96 -19.72 -5.95
C GLY A 177 17.70 -21.20 -6.21
N GLU A 178 16.43 -21.62 -6.32
CA GLU A 178 16.02 -23.00 -6.61
C GLU A 178 14.78 -23.18 -7.53
N THR A 179 14.67 -24.38 -8.12
CA THR A 179 13.75 -24.89 -9.17
C THR A 179 12.39 -24.19 -9.37
N LEU A 180 12.04 -23.93 -10.64
CA LEU A 180 10.75 -23.34 -11.05
C LEU A 180 9.82 -24.36 -11.72
N ARG A 181 8.50 -24.22 -11.52
CA ARG A 181 7.47 -24.93 -12.30
C ARG A 181 6.61 -23.94 -13.10
N TRP A 182 6.63 -24.09 -14.42
CA TRP A 182 5.89 -23.28 -15.38
C TRP A 182 4.69 -24.03 -15.94
N ARG A 183 3.56 -23.35 -16.13
CA ARG A 183 2.42 -23.89 -16.89
C ARG A 183 1.82 -22.79 -17.77
N ASN A 184 1.69 -23.03 -19.07
CA ASN A 184 1.15 -22.07 -20.05
C ASN A 184 1.75 -20.67 -19.88
N SER A 185 3.08 -20.58 -19.80
CA SER A 185 3.80 -19.35 -19.48
C SER A 185 4.95 -19.17 -20.47
N ALA A 186 5.25 -17.92 -20.81
CA ALA A 186 6.36 -17.56 -21.68
C ALA A 186 7.49 -16.94 -20.86
N LEU A 187 8.72 -17.28 -21.22
CA LEU A 187 9.94 -16.62 -20.75
C LEU A 187 10.41 -15.65 -21.83
#